data_AF-A0A4Y6RCM2-F1
#
_entry.id   AF-A0A4Y6RCM2-F1
#
_cell.length_a   1.000
_cell.length_b   1.000
_cell.length_c   1.000
_cell.angle_alpha   90.00
_cell.angle_beta   90.00
_cell.angle_gamma   90.00
#
_symmetry.space_group_name_H-M   'P 1'
#
loop_
_entity.id
_entity.type
_entity.pdbx_description
1 polymer ?
#
loop_
_entity_poly.entity_id
_entity_poly.type
_entity_poly.pdbx_seq_one_letter_code
_entity_poly.pdbx_strand_id
1 'polypeptide(L)'
;MNTEYRPMPSSSSAHTAATHRSAASSTGCEETVGTLVWLEEFHQLDQLFNHHHNCSPKLRHPDLISACIARVFAQPEPAKHIFSFLHTQMVLRDQCMPRRQEEIWRAQYVLLLALQKSEMNRHPHPRFDLGQFTTACIALALQEEGAQGKVFEQARRNIAERAVSHLP
;
A
#
# COMPACT_ATOMS: atom_id res chain seq x y z
N MET A 1 37.01 46.70 40.37
CA MET A 1 36.69 45.66 41.35
C MET A 1 36.08 44.50 40.60
N ASN A 2 36.92 43.53 40.27
CA ASN A 2 36.53 42.27 39.65
C ASN A 2 35.97 41.37 40.75
N THR A 3 34.86 40.68 40.47
CA THR A 3 34.51 39.48 41.22
C THR A 3 34.10 38.41 40.24
N GLU A 4 34.95 37.39 40.20
CA GLU A 4 34.93 36.22 39.35
C GLU A 4 33.70 35.35 39.66
N TYR A 5 33.00 34.90 38.64
CA TYR A 5 32.14 33.72 38.74
C TYR A 5 32.93 32.52 38.22
N ARG A 6 33.44 31.70 39.16
CA ARG A 6 34.10 30.42 38.88
C ARG A 6 33.05 29.30 38.66
N PRO A 7 33.24 28.39 37.70
CA PRO A 7 32.34 27.26 37.43
C PRO A 7 32.77 25.95 38.15
N MET A 8 31.91 24.91 38.03
CA MET A 8 32.05 23.44 38.29
C MET A 8 31.28 22.89 39.52
N PRO A 9 30.90 21.58 39.61
CA PRO A 9 31.08 20.46 38.67
C PRO A 9 29.82 19.62 38.32
N SER A 10 29.98 18.76 37.33
CA SER A 10 29.08 17.71 36.84
C SER A 10 28.79 16.56 37.84
N SER A 11 27.59 16.00 37.75
CA SER A 11 27.24 14.57 37.98
C SER A 11 25.84 14.35 37.40
N SER A 12 25.68 13.77 36.21
CA SER A 12 25.68 12.33 35.92
C SER A 12 24.54 11.57 36.61
N SER A 13 23.41 11.38 35.91
CA SER A 13 22.65 10.12 35.83
C SER A 13 21.23 10.35 35.32
N ALA A 14 20.93 9.84 34.14
CA ALA A 14 19.76 8.99 33.88
C ALA A 14 19.81 8.54 32.40
N HIS A 15 20.63 7.52 32.13
CA HIS A 15 20.41 6.70 30.94
C HIS A 15 19.10 5.94 31.15
N THR A 16 18.00 6.47 30.60
CA THR A 16 16.78 5.69 30.46
C THR A 16 17.03 4.67 29.35
N ALA A 17 17.33 3.45 29.77
CA ALA A 17 17.40 2.28 28.91
C ALA A 17 16.04 2.09 28.22
N ALA A 18 15.94 2.49 26.95
CA ALA A 18 14.87 2.06 26.08
C ALA A 18 15.11 0.59 25.72
N THR A 19 14.67 -0.29 26.62
CA THR A 19 14.53 -1.72 26.34
C THR A 19 13.37 -1.92 25.37
N HIS A 20 13.59 -1.65 24.08
CA HIS A 20 12.74 -2.21 23.05
C HIS A 20 13.13 -3.68 22.87
N ARG A 21 12.42 -4.48 23.66
CA ARG A 21 12.26 -5.92 23.59
C ARG A 21 12.33 -6.42 22.14
N SER A 22 13.47 -6.98 21.75
CA SER A 22 13.51 -7.99 20.70
C SER A 22 12.71 -9.20 21.18
N ALA A 23 11.54 -9.40 20.60
CA ALA A 23 10.89 -10.69 20.57
C ALA A 23 10.92 -11.15 19.11
N ALA A 24 11.97 -11.88 18.74
CA ALA A 24 11.93 -12.71 17.55
C ALA A 24 11.04 -13.91 17.86
N SER A 25 9.92 -14.05 17.13
CA SER A 25 9.17 -15.30 17.00
C SER A 25 9.04 -15.66 15.52
N SER A 26 10.05 -16.43 15.07
CA SER A 26 9.98 -17.55 14.11
C SER A 26 9.06 -17.49 12.88
N THR A 27 9.73 -17.38 11.71
CA THR A 27 9.46 -18.12 10.46
C THR A 27 8.10 -17.96 9.78
N GLY A 28 7.96 -16.83 9.11
CA GLY A 28 7.08 -16.60 7.95
C GLY A 28 7.38 -15.19 7.46
N CYS A 29 8.02 -15.03 6.31
CA CYS A 29 8.28 -13.72 5.69
C CYS A 29 7.01 -12.87 5.79
N GLU A 30 7.09 -11.66 6.35
CA GLU A 30 5.94 -10.74 6.44
C GLU A 30 5.22 -10.71 5.08
N GLU A 31 4.00 -11.26 5.04
CA GLU A 31 3.32 -11.57 3.78
C GLU A 31 2.74 -10.31 3.11
N THR A 32 2.75 -9.19 3.84
CA THR A 32 2.34 -7.88 3.35
C THR A 32 3.55 -6.95 3.22
N VAL A 33 3.43 -5.97 2.32
CA VAL A 33 4.46 -4.96 2.02
C VAL A 33 3.82 -3.59 2.09
N GLY A 34 4.47 -2.66 2.78
CA GLY A 34 4.03 -1.27 2.89
C GLY A 34 3.98 -0.56 1.54
N THR A 35 2.96 0.27 1.35
CA THR A 35 2.78 1.15 0.19
C THR A 35 2.11 2.46 0.62
N LEU A 36 1.95 3.37 -0.33
CA LEU A 36 1.22 4.62 -0.14
C LEU A 36 0.01 4.64 -1.06
N VAL A 37 -1.12 5.11 -0.55
CA VAL A 37 -2.34 5.31 -1.33
C VAL A 37 -2.75 6.77 -1.20
N TRP A 38 -3.14 7.40 -2.29
CA TRP A 38 -3.67 8.76 -2.24
C TRP A 38 -4.98 8.80 -1.46
N LEU A 39 -5.18 9.87 -0.69
CA LEU A 39 -6.27 9.91 0.27
C LEU A 39 -7.66 9.86 -0.41
N GLU A 40 -7.79 10.38 -1.63
CA GLU A 40 -9.02 10.32 -2.41
C GLU A 40 -9.42 8.87 -2.72
N GLU A 41 -8.54 8.08 -3.35
CA GLU A 41 -8.77 6.66 -3.62
C GLU A 41 -8.92 5.85 -2.32
N PHE A 42 -8.17 6.20 -1.28
CA PHE A 42 -8.33 5.55 0.02
C PHE A 42 -9.73 5.78 0.58
N HIS A 43 -10.29 7.00 0.52
CA HIS A 43 -11.65 7.27 1.00
C HIS A 43 -12.70 6.49 0.21
N GLN A 44 -12.54 6.35 -1.10
CA GLN A 44 -13.45 5.52 -1.92
C GLN A 44 -13.37 4.05 -1.49
N LEU A 45 -12.16 3.55 -1.23
CA LEU A 45 -11.95 2.20 -0.73
C LEU A 45 -12.50 2.00 0.69
N ASP A 46 -12.38 3.01 1.56
CA ASP A 46 -12.89 2.97 2.92
C ASP A 46 -14.42 3.01 2.96
N GLN A 47 -15.06 3.75 2.06
CA GLN A 47 -16.52 3.69 1.86
C GLN A 47 -16.94 2.28 1.42
N LEU A 48 -16.20 1.66 0.49
CA LEU A 48 -16.42 0.27 0.09
C LEU A 48 -16.27 -0.69 1.27
N PHE A 49 -15.21 -0.53 2.07
CA PHE A 49 -14.96 -1.33 3.27
C PHE A 49 -16.12 -1.26 4.27
N ASN A 50 -16.69 -0.07 4.48
CA ASN A 50 -17.78 0.16 5.42
C ASN A 50 -19.18 -0.16 4.83
N HIS A 51 -19.27 -0.62 3.57
CA HIS A 51 -20.55 -0.95 2.96
C HIS A 51 -21.17 -2.19 3.59
N HIS A 52 -22.50 -2.19 3.78
CA HIS A 52 -23.27 -3.30 4.38
C HIS A 52 -23.18 -4.64 3.62
N HIS A 53 -22.65 -4.66 2.39
CA HIS A 53 -22.43 -5.87 1.61
C HIS A 53 -21.04 -6.47 1.83
N ASN A 54 -20.17 -5.78 2.58
CA ASN A 54 -18.95 -6.35 3.14
C ASN A 54 -19.35 -7.31 4.27
N CYS A 55 -20.02 -8.38 3.90
CA CYS A 55 -20.40 -9.45 4.80
C CYS A 55 -19.22 -10.41 4.94
N SER A 56 -19.05 -10.93 6.17
CA SER A 56 -18.04 -11.89 6.60
C SER A 56 -17.53 -12.84 5.49
N PRO A 57 -16.20 -13.10 5.39
CA PRO A 57 -15.16 -12.88 6.40
C PRO A 57 -14.76 -11.41 6.57
N LYS A 58 -14.13 -11.06 7.71
CA LYS A 58 -13.61 -9.71 7.98
C LYS A 58 -12.48 -9.38 7.00
N LEU A 59 -12.83 -8.91 5.81
CA LEU A 59 -11.88 -8.30 4.87
C LEU A 59 -11.17 -7.16 5.59
N ARG A 60 -9.88 -6.98 5.32
CA ARG A 60 -9.07 -5.85 5.78
C ARG A 60 -8.74 -4.95 4.59
N HIS A 61 -8.28 -3.72 4.81
CA HIS A 61 -7.82 -2.85 3.72
C HIS A 61 -6.78 -3.51 2.80
N PRO A 62 -5.75 -4.24 3.30
CA PRO A 62 -4.82 -4.96 2.42
C PRO A 62 -5.48 -5.98 1.50
N ASP A 63 -6.57 -6.62 1.96
CA ASP A 63 -7.33 -7.57 1.13
C ASP A 63 -8.07 -6.86 0.00
N LEU A 64 -8.66 -5.70 0.27
CA LEU A 64 -9.36 -4.89 -0.73
C LEU A 64 -8.39 -4.23 -1.72
N ILE A 65 -7.27 -3.68 -1.25
CA ILE A 65 -6.25 -3.08 -2.12
C ILE A 65 -5.67 -4.16 -3.05
N SER A 66 -5.28 -5.31 -2.50
CA SER A 66 -4.77 -6.42 -3.31
C SER A 66 -5.83 -7.02 -4.24
N ALA A 67 -7.11 -7.00 -3.86
CA ALA A 67 -8.19 -7.38 -4.76
C ALA A 67 -8.29 -6.42 -5.96
N CYS A 68 -8.20 -5.11 -5.74
CA CYS A 68 -8.19 -4.11 -6.81
C CYS A 68 -7.01 -4.35 -7.78
N ILE A 69 -5.80 -4.58 -7.24
CA ILE A 69 -4.61 -4.88 -8.07
C ILE A 69 -4.83 -6.16 -8.87
N ALA A 70 -5.19 -7.27 -8.22
CA ALA A 70 -5.41 -8.54 -8.90
C ALA A 70 -6.45 -8.42 -10.02
N ARG A 71 -7.49 -7.61 -9.81
CA ARG A 71 -8.54 -7.35 -10.79
C ARG A 71 -8.07 -6.62 -12.01
N VAL A 72 -7.33 -5.53 -11.83
CA VAL A 72 -6.77 -4.79 -12.97
C VAL A 72 -5.82 -5.69 -13.75
N PHE A 73 -4.99 -6.50 -13.07
CA PHE A 73 -4.06 -7.42 -13.72
C PHE A 73 -4.72 -8.64 -14.39
N ALA A 74 -5.99 -8.94 -14.08
CA ALA A 74 -6.76 -9.97 -14.76
C ALA A 74 -7.38 -9.48 -16.08
N GLN A 75 -7.37 -8.16 -16.34
CA GLN A 75 -7.84 -7.60 -17.60
C GLN A 75 -6.83 -7.79 -18.74
N PRO A 76 -7.26 -7.75 -20.02
CA PRO A 76 -6.33 -7.68 -21.15
C PRO A 76 -5.45 -6.42 -21.07
N GLU A 77 -4.17 -6.56 -21.44
CA GLU A 77 -3.20 -5.46 -21.48
C GLU A 77 -3.16 -4.57 -20.21
N PRO A 78 -3.01 -5.14 -18.99
CA PRO A 78 -3.19 -4.39 -17.74
C PRO A 78 -2.20 -3.22 -17.61
N ALA A 79 -0.96 -3.43 -18.07
CA ALA A 79 0.07 -2.38 -18.10
C ALA A 79 -0.39 -1.15 -18.90
N LYS A 80 -1.01 -1.35 -20.07
CA LYS A 80 -1.47 -0.27 -20.94
C LYS A 80 -2.56 0.55 -20.26
N HIS A 81 -3.53 -0.10 -19.63
CA HIS A 81 -4.60 0.59 -18.88
C HIS A 81 -4.03 1.40 -17.71
N ILE A 82 -3.11 0.80 -16.93
CA ILE A 82 -2.48 1.46 -15.79
C ILE A 82 -1.65 2.67 -16.24
N PHE A 83 -0.75 2.51 -17.22
CA PHE A 83 0.05 3.64 -17.71
C PHE A 83 -0.80 4.71 -18.39
N SER A 84 -1.85 4.34 -19.13
CA SER A 84 -2.77 5.31 -19.71
C SER A 84 -3.43 6.16 -18.62
N PHE A 85 -3.94 5.54 -17.55
CA PHE A 85 -4.49 6.27 -16.40
C PHE A 85 -3.43 7.16 -15.73
N LEU A 86 -2.23 6.64 -15.50
CA LEU A 86 -1.15 7.40 -14.88
C LEU A 86 -0.78 8.65 -15.69
N HIS A 87 -0.60 8.52 -17.00
CA HIS A 87 -0.20 9.62 -17.87
C HIS A 87 -1.30 10.66 -18.10
N THR A 88 -2.57 10.26 -18.04
CA THR A 88 -3.69 11.16 -18.33
C THR A 88 -4.29 11.79 -17.10
N GLN A 89 -4.46 11.02 -16.01
CA GLN A 89 -5.14 11.47 -14.80
C GLN A 89 -4.16 11.83 -13.70
N MET A 90 -3.16 10.97 -13.44
CA MET A 90 -2.26 11.20 -12.29
C MET A 90 -1.24 12.31 -12.52
N VAL A 91 -0.83 12.60 -13.76
CA VAL A 91 0.07 13.73 -14.07
C VAL A 91 -0.59 15.09 -13.80
N LEU A 92 -1.92 15.17 -13.88
CA LEU A 92 -2.67 16.42 -13.67
C LEU A 92 -2.90 16.76 -12.20
N ARG A 93 -2.60 15.83 -11.30
CA ARG A 93 -2.95 15.92 -9.89
C ARG A 93 -1.84 16.57 -9.07
N ASP A 94 -2.23 17.29 -8.02
CA ASP A 94 -1.28 17.99 -7.14
C ASP A 94 -0.36 16.98 -6.42
N GLN A 95 0.95 17.16 -6.58
CA GLN A 95 1.97 16.30 -5.99
C GLN A 95 2.01 16.38 -4.46
N CYS A 96 1.50 17.48 -3.89
CA CYS A 96 1.35 17.70 -2.46
C CYS A 96 0.11 17.03 -1.86
N MET A 97 -0.70 16.32 -2.66
CA MET A 97 -1.87 15.65 -2.12
C MET A 97 -1.50 14.63 -1.04
N PRO A 98 -2.30 14.57 0.05
CA PRO A 98 -2.03 13.69 1.16
C PRO A 98 -2.10 12.22 0.73
N ARG A 99 -1.17 11.44 1.28
CA ARG A 99 -1.10 9.99 1.07
C ARG A 99 -1.18 9.29 2.42
N ARG A 100 -1.86 8.16 2.45
CA ARG A 100 -1.98 7.28 3.60
C ARG A 100 -1.07 6.08 3.42
N GLN A 101 -0.40 5.68 4.50
CA GLN A 101 0.36 4.43 4.53
C GLN A 101 -0.60 3.26 4.66
N GLU A 102 -0.44 2.28 3.77
CA GLU A 102 -1.23 1.07 3.72
C GLU A 102 -0.32 -0.13 3.42
N GLU A 103 -0.89 -1.32 3.41
CA GLU A 103 -0.17 -2.54 3.06
C GLU A 103 -0.86 -3.29 1.93
N ILE A 104 -0.07 -4.05 1.17
CA ILE A 104 -0.56 -4.97 0.14
C ILE A 104 0.10 -6.33 0.29
N TRP A 105 -0.60 -7.39 -0.09
CA TRP A 105 -0.02 -8.73 -0.10
C TRP A 105 1.14 -8.85 -1.09
N ARG A 106 2.13 -9.66 -0.73
CA ARG A 106 3.40 -9.83 -1.46
C ARG A 106 3.20 -10.21 -2.92
N ALA A 107 2.21 -11.07 -3.22
CA ALA A 107 1.88 -11.48 -4.58
C ALA A 107 1.51 -10.27 -5.46
N GLN A 108 0.65 -9.38 -4.95
CA GLN A 108 0.27 -8.16 -5.66
C GLN A 108 1.39 -7.13 -5.71
N TYR A 109 2.21 -7.03 -4.67
CA TYR A 109 3.42 -6.21 -4.74
C TYR A 109 4.36 -6.65 -5.88
N VAL A 110 4.54 -7.96 -6.12
CA VAL A 110 5.40 -8.45 -7.21
C VAL A 110 4.87 -8.00 -8.58
N LEU A 111 3.55 -7.98 -8.77
CA LEU A 111 2.93 -7.46 -9.99
C LEU A 111 3.26 -5.98 -10.21
N LEU A 112 3.12 -5.16 -9.17
CA LEU A 112 3.42 -3.72 -9.25
C LEU A 112 4.93 -3.46 -9.42
N LEU A 113 5.78 -4.26 -8.77
CA LEU A 113 7.23 -4.17 -8.93
C LEU A 113 7.66 -4.46 -10.37
N ALA A 114 7.00 -5.41 -11.05
CA ALA A 114 7.26 -5.69 -12.46
C ALA A 114 6.93 -4.49 -13.35
N LEU A 115 5.79 -3.81 -13.11
CA LEU A 115 5.46 -2.56 -13.81
C LEU A 115 6.47 -1.45 -13.51
N GLN A 116 6.85 -1.29 -12.24
CA GLN A 116 7.80 -0.25 -11.84
C GLN A 116 9.16 -0.41 -12.52
N LYS A 117 9.57 -1.65 -12.83
CA LYS A 117 10.82 -1.98 -13.53
C LYS A 117 10.70 -2.03 -15.05
N SER A 118 9.50 -1.85 -15.61
CA SER A 118 9.26 -1.94 -17.05
C SER A 118 9.84 -0.76 -17.83
N GLU A 119 10.08 -0.94 -19.12
CA GLU A 119 10.57 0.12 -20.02
C GLU A 119 9.61 1.32 -20.10
N MET A 120 8.31 1.10 -19.93
CA MET A 120 7.29 2.16 -19.89
C MET A 120 7.41 3.07 -18.65
N ASN A 121 8.18 2.66 -17.63
CA ASN A 121 8.48 3.44 -16.42
C ASN A 121 9.92 3.97 -16.39
N ARG A 122 10.56 4.07 -17.56
CA ARG A 122 11.94 4.51 -17.74
C ARG A 122 12.02 5.63 -18.78
N HIS A 123 13.06 6.46 -18.68
CA HIS A 123 13.35 7.50 -19.68
C HIS A 123 13.29 6.91 -21.11
N PRO A 124 12.55 7.54 -22.05
CA PRO A 124 12.00 8.91 -21.99
C PRO A 124 10.66 9.08 -21.26
N HIS A 125 10.04 8.01 -20.79
CA HIS A 125 8.75 8.07 -20.10
C HIS A 125 8.88 8.64 -18.67
N PRO A 126 7.84 9.35 -18.18
CA PRO A 126 7.69 9.67 -16.76
C PRO A 126 7.86 8.46 -15.86
N ARG A 127 8.49 8.66 -14.69
CA ARG A 127 8.67 7.61 -13.69
C ARG A 127 7.57 7.71 -12.63
N PHE A 128 6.95 6.58 -12.36
CA PHE A 128 5.95 6.40 -11.31
C PHE A 128 6.49 5.49 -10.21
N ASP A 129 6.09 5.80 -8.98
CA ASP A 129 6.42 5.03 -7.78
C ASP A 129 5.38 3.94 -7.48
N LEU A 130 5.69 3.05 -6.53
CA LEU A 130 4.80 1.96 -6.12
C LEU A 130 3.43 2.47 -5.67
N GLY A 131 3.38 3.59 -4.93
CA GLY A 131 2.13 4.13 -4.42
C GLY A 131 1.24 4.69 -5.51
N GLN A 132 1.83 5.26 -6.57
CA GLN A 132 1.10 5.70 -7.76
C GLN A 132 0.50 4.51 -8.51
N PHE A 133 1.25 3.40 -8.66
CA PHE A 133 0.69 2.17 -9.23
C PHE A 133 -0.43 1.57 -8.39
N THR A 134 -0.27 1.53 -7.07
CA THR A 134 -1.33 1.06 -6.14
C THR A 134 -2.59 1.92 -6.30
N THR A 135 -2.42 3.24 -6.28
CA THR A 135 -3.52 4.22 -6.41
C THR A 135 -4.23 4.07 -7.75
N ALA A 136 -3.50 3.96 -8.86
CA ALA A 136 -4.08 3.73 -10.18
C ALA A 136 -4.89 2.43 -10.25
N CYS A 137 -4.41 1.35 -9.63
CA CYS A 137 -5.15 0.09 -9.60
C CYS A 137 -6.46 0.20 -8.80
N ILE A 138 -6.47 0.93 -7.68
CA ILE A 138 -7.71 1.19 -6.92
C ILE A 138 -8.68 1.99 -7.77
N ALA A 139 -8.25 3.12 -8.34
CA ALA A 139 -9.09 3.97 -9.16
C ALA A 139 -9.71 3.20 -10.34
N LEU A 140 -8.90 2.44 -11.09
CA LEU A 140 -9.37 1.65 -12.22
C LEU A 140 -10.34 0.53 -11.80
N ALA A 141 -10.05 -0.18 -10.71
CA ALA A 141 -10.93 -1.24 -10.21
C ALA A 141 -12.30 -0.70 -9.75
N LEU A 142 -12.33 0.49 -9.15
CA LEU A 142 -13.56 1.13 -8.66
C LEU A 142 -14.37 1.81 -9.78
N GLN A 143 -13.78 2.04 -10.96
CA GLN A 143 -14.49 2.55 -12.15
C GLN A 143 -15.28 1.46 -12.89
N GLU A 144 -15.04 0.18 -12.61
CA GLU A 144 -15.78 -0.91 -13.26
C GLU A 144 -17.27 -0.94 -12.84
N GLU A 145 -18.16 -1.26 -13.78
CA GLU A 145 -19.55 -1.53 -13.43
C GLU A 145 -19.63 -2.71 -12.45
N GLY A 146 -20.38 -2.51 -11.36
CA GLY A 146 -20.51 -3.49 -10.29
C GLY A 146 -19.23 -3.69 -9.47
N ALA A 147 -18.26 -2.76 -9.52
CA ALA A 147 -16.95 -2.84 -8.88
C ALA A 147 -16.99 -3.43 -7.46
N GLN A 148 -17.94 -3.01 -6.63
CA GLN A 148 -18.08 -3.45 -5.25
C GLN A 148 -18.14 -4.98 -5.07
N GLY A 149 -19.15 -5.65 -5.63
CA GLY A 149 -19.34 -7.09 -5.41
C GLY A 149 -18.17 -7.89 -5.98
N LYS A 150 -17.71 -7.40 -7.11
CA LYS A 150 -16.54 -7.82 -7.86
C LYS A 150 -15.24 -7.76 -7.01
N VAL A 151 -14.94 -6.65 -6.34
CA VAL A 151 -13.75 -6.48 -5.48
C VAL A 151 -13.86 -7.41 -4.26
N PHE A 152 -15.03 -7.50 -3.63
CA PHE A 152 -15.23 -8.43 -2.51
C PHE A 152 -15.04 -9.89 -2.91
N GLU A 153 -15.54 -10.27 -4.08
CA GLU A 153 -15.36 -11.62 -4.61
C GLU A 153 -13.88 -11.92 -4.85
N GLN A 154 -13.14 -11.01 -5.49
CA GLN A 154 -11.71 -11.20 -5.68
C GLN A 154 -10.96 -11.26 -4.34
N ALA A 155 -11.31 -10.41 -3.36
CA ALA A 155 -10.69 -10.44 -2.05
C ALA A 155 -10.88 -11.81 -1.38
N ARG A 156 -12.08 -12.39 -1.45
CA ARG A 156 -12.35 -13.75 -0.94
C ARG A 156 -11.56 -14.83 -1.69
N ARG A 157 -11.48 -14.74 -3.03
CA ARG A 157 -10.67 -15.68 -3.84
C ARG A 157 -9.21 -15.62 -3.42
N ASN A 158 -8.63 -14.42 -3.31
CA ASN A 158 -7.25 -14.23 -2.89
C ASN A 158 -6.99 -14.81 -1.49
N ILE A 159 -7.92 -14.63 -0.54
CA ILE A 159 -7.81 -15.21 0.80
C ILE A 159 -7.82 -16.74 0.74
N ALA A 160 -8.74 -17.33 -0.03
CA ALA A 160 -8.84 -18.78 -0.19
C ALA A 160 -7.57 -19.35 -0.83
N GLU A 161 -7.05 -18.73 -1.89
CA GLU A 161 -5.81 -19.13 -2.57
C GLU A 161 -4.59 -19.11 -1.63
N ARG A 162 -4.47 -18.06 -0.80
CA ARG A 162 -3.42 -18.01 0.23
C ARG A 162 -3.59 -19.12 1.27
N ALA A 163 -4.80 -19.35 1.75
CA ALA A 163 -5.06 -20.43 2.71
C ALA A 163 -4.68 -21.80 2.16
N VAL A 164 -4.92 -22.06 0.86
CA VAL A 164 -4.47 -23.28 0.16
C VAL A 164 -2.95 -23.34 0.03
N SER A 165 -2.30 -22.21 -0.27
CA SER A 165 -0.84 -22.16 -0.45
C SER A 165 -0.06 -22.38 0.86
N HIS A 166 -0.70 -22.15 2.01
CA HIS A 166 -0.11 -22.36 3.35
C HIS A 166 -0.45 -23.72 3.96
N LEU A 167 -1.24 -24.57 3.28
CA LEU A 167 -1.49 -25.94 3.70
C LEU A 167 -0.27 -26.82 3.37
N PRO A 168 0.19 -27.67 4.30
CA PRO A 168 1.39 -28.50 4.14
C PRO A 168 1.23 -29.64 3.11
#